data_AF-A0A7L2Y7G6-F1
#
_entry.id   AF-A0A7L2Y7G6-F1
#
_cell.length_a   1.000
_cell.length_b   1.000
_cell.length_c   1.000
_cell.angle_alpha   90.00
_cell.angle_beta   90.00
_cell.angle_gamma   90.00
#
_symmetry.space_group_name_H-M   'P 1'
#
loop_
_entity.id
_entity.type
_entity.pdbx_description
1 polymer ?
#
loop_
_entity_poly.entity_id
_entity_poly.type
_entity_poly.pdbx_seq_one_letter_code
_entity_poly.pdbx_strand_id
1 'polypeptide(L)'
;QFYIQSTDYDRTIMSAQSYLSGLFPPTSSQIWNPELLWQPIPVHVLQKSTDQMLHFPLTGCPRFDELQNETQTSSEFQTRIQPYMDFIQTMAVNTGLELNNLKILDNFQLWNTYDTLYCEDIHNYTLPLWATKDVINKMEKLAELSLLSLFGLYKTEEKSRLQGGVLVNAILNSIKQAANSSKQRKMDVYSAHDTTLGALQIALNIFNGKLPPYAACQFFELYQESSGQVFSYLCKNYERYSIEMHYRNDSSRDPYVLTLPGCTSSCPLEKFAELVSPMITENWSKECGKKDKMKDIFIGFDVAVGLLFIFNLVLLYLLYHYGRCRRRNSYQDI
;
A
#
# COMPACT_ATOMS: atom_id res chain seq x y z
N GLN A 1 19.55 1.90 17.23
CA GLN A 1 19.17 3.28 16.87
C GLN A 1 18.51 3.35 15.49
N PHE A 2 18.87 2.47 14.56
CA PHE A 2 18.33 2.47 13.20
C PHE A 2 17.61 1.15 12.91
N TYR A 3 16.61 1.17 12.06
CA TYR A 3 15.97 -0.02 11.50
C TYR A 3 15.75 0.19 10.02
N ILE A 4 16.09 -0.82 9.23
CA ILE A 4 15.99 -0.77 7.78
C ILE A 4 15.21 -1.99 7.34
N GLN A 5 14.18 -1.74 6.55
CA GLN A 5 13.39 -2.78 5.92
C GLN A 5 13.33 -2.53 4.42
N SER A 6 13.40 -3.61 3.65
CA SER A 6 13.24 -3.58 2.21
C SER A 6 12.19 -4.60 1.77
N THR A 7 11.54 -4.31 0.64
CA THR A 7 10.77 -5.33 -0.08
C THR A 7 11.72 -6.40 -0.65
N ASP A 8 11.19 -7.61 -0.84
CA ASP A 8 11.93 -8.78 -1.34
C ASP A 8 12.19 -8.72 -2.85
N TYR A 9 13.01 -7.74 -3.26
CA TYR A 9 13.55 -7.59 -4.61
C TYR A 9 15.02 -7.17 -4.55
N ASP A 10 15.86 -7.75 -5.40
CA ASP A 10 17.29 -7.42 -5.46
C ASP A 10 17.53 -5.91 -5.58
N ARG A 11 16.78 -5.22 -6.46
CA ARG A 11 16.93 -3.77 -6.67
C ARG A 11 16.68 -2.93 -5.41
N THR A 12 15.74 -3.33 -4.55
CA THR A 12 15.42 -2.58 -3.32
C THR A 12 16.40 -2.92 -2.20
N ILE A 13 16.77 -4.19 -2.07
CA ILE A 13 17.77 -4.65 -1.10
C ILE A 13 19.14 -4.00 -1.39
N MET A 14 19.58 -4.05 -2.65
CA MET A 14 20.83 -3.43 -3.09
C MET A 14 20.80 -1.91 -2.93
N SER A 15 19.65 -1.27 -3.19
CA SER A 15 19.49 0.18 -2.97
C SER A 15 19.63 0.55 -1.50
N ALA A 16 19.01 -0.21 -0.60
CA ALA A 16 19.14 -0.01 0.85
C ALA A 16 20.60 -0.16 1.31
N GLN A 17 21.29 -1.22 0.86
CA GLN A 17 22.70 -1.46 1.19
C GLN A 17 23.62 -0.35 0.65
N SER A 18 23.37 0.12 -0.58
CA SER A 18 24.11 1.21 -1.20
C SER A 18 23.90 2.53 -0.46
N TYR A 19 22.64 2.85 -0.13
CA TYR A 19 22.28 4.00 0.70
C TYR A 19 22.99 3.98 2.06
N LEU A 20 22.97 2.84 2.75
CA LEU A 20 23.60 2.67 4.05
C LEU A 20 25.12 2.80 4.01
N SER A 21 25.74 2.38 2.91
CA SER A 21 27.18 2.54 2.70
C SER A 21 27.59 4.01 2.59
N GLY A 22 26.73 4.86 2.01
CA GLY A 22 26.93 6.31 1.97
C GLY A 22 26.58 7.01 3.29
N LEU A 23 25.54 6.54 3.99
CA LEU A 23 25.08 7.16 5.24
C LEU A 23 25.99 6.85 6.44
N PHE A 24 26.56 5.63 6.48
CA PHE A 24 27.35 5.14 7.61
C PHE A 24 28.72 4.60 7.19
N PRO A 25 29.61 5.45 6.64
CA PRO A 25 31.01 5.06 6.46
C PRO A 25 31.63 4.72 7.85
N PRO A 26 32.39 3.62 7.99
CA PRO A 26 32.96 3.22 9.27
C PRO A 26 34.03 4.21 9.73
N THR A 27 34.02 4.53 11.02
CA THR A 27 35.01 5.43 11.66
C THR A 27 35.69 4.75 12.84
N SER A 28 36.99 5.05 13.05
CA SER A 28 37.76 4.60 14.21
C SER A 28 37.63 3.09 14.48
N SER A 29 37.03 2.70 15.60
CA SER A 29 36.84 1.29 15.99
C SER A 29 35.82 0.52 15.15
N GLN A 30 35.04 1.19 14.29
CA GLN A 30 34.13 0.54 13.34
C GLN A 30 34.85 0.03 12.10
N ILE A 31 36.09 0.49 11.84
CA ILE A 31 36.89 0.04 10.70
C ILE A 31 37.43 -1.36 11.01
N TRP A 32 36.74 -2.38 10.52
CA TRP A 32 37.14 -3.77 10.66
C TRP A 32 38.15 -4.19 9.56
N ASN A 33 38.15 -3.49 8.42
CA ASN A 33 39.06 -3.69 7.29
C ASN A 33 39.61 -2.34 6.79
N PRO A 34 40.91 -2.04 6.95
CA PRO A 34 41.52 -0.79 6.49
C PRO A 34 41.50 -0.57 4.97
N GLU A 35 41.39 -1.64 4.17
CA GLU A 35 41.35 -1.58 2.70
C GLU A 35 39.92 -1.43 2.15
N LEU A 36 38.91 -1.60 3.01
CA LEU A 36 37.51 -1.53 2.64
C LEU A 36 36.72 -0.73 3.69
N LEU A 37 36.52 0.57 3.42
CA LEU A 37 35.76 1.49 4.28
C LEU A 37 34.25 1.27 4.16
N TRP A 38 33.81 0.07 4.51
CA TRP A 38 32.42 -0.36 4.54
C TRP A 38 32.16 -1.18 5.81
N GLN A 39 30.94 -1.10 6.33
CA GLN A 39 30.51 -1.94 7.45
C GLN A 39 29.18 -2.62 7.14
N PRO A 40 28.98 -3.88 7.56
CA PRO A 40 27.72 -4.56 7.39
C PRO A 40 26.64 -3.90 8.28
N ILE A 41 25.53 -3.51 7.66
CA ILE A 41 24.35 -3.01 8.36
C ILE A 41 23.16 -3.87 7.95
N PRO A 42 22.39 -4.41 8.92
CA PRO A 42 21.29 -5.33 8.62
C PRO A 42 20.17 -4.62 7.84
N VAL A 43 19.74 -5.24 6.74
CA VAL A 43 18.53 -4.89 6.00
C VAL A 43 17.54 -6.03 6.20
N HIS A 44 16.42 -5.74 6.88
CA HIS A 44 15.36 -6.70 7.10
C HIS A 44 14.53 -6.84 5.83
N VAL A 45 14.23 -8.06 5.42
CA VAL A 45 13.43 -8.35 4.23
C VAL A 45 12.19 -9.11 4.66
N LEU A 46 11.02 -8.62 4.27
CA LEU A 46 9.77 -9.38 4.39
C LEU A 46 9.49 -10.07 3.06
N GLN A 47 9.20 -11.36 3.12
CA GLN A 47 8.87 -12.14 1.93
C GLN A 47 7.71 -11.50 1.16
N LYS A 48 7.83 -11.46 -0.17
CA LYS A 48 6.84 -10.83 -1.06
C LYS A 48 5.39 -11.26 -0.81
N SER A 49 5.15 -12.54 -0.52
CA SER A 49 3.81 -13.08 -0.27
C SER A 49 3.17 -12.63 1.05
N THR A 50 3.98 -12.11 1.97
CA THR A 50 3.56 -11.68 3.31
C THR A 50 3.71 -10.20 3.54
N ASP A 51 4.32 -9.47 2.60
CA ASP A 51 4.45 -8.02 2.69
C ASP A 51 3.09 -7.36 2.47
N GLN A 52 2.54 -6.82 3.57
CA GLN A 52 1.29 -6.09 3.59
C GLN A 52 1.50 -4.60 3.88
N MET A 53 2.70 -4.06 3.64
CA MET A 53 3.04 -2.69 4.05
C MET A 53 3.85 -1.89 3.03
N LEU A 54 4.78 -2.51 2.28
CA LEU A 54 5.72 -1.80 1.40
C LEU A 54 5.56 -2.16 -0.08
N HIS A 55 4.98 -3.31 -0.39
CA HIS A 55 4.77 -3.77 -1.77
C HIS A 55 3.36 -3.44 -2.26
N PHE A 56 3.21 -2.31 -2.93
CA PHE A 56 1.93 -1.81 -3.45
C PHE A 56 1.76 -2.09 -4.96
N PRO A 57 0.51 -2.31 -5.43
CA PRO A 57 -0.72 -2.39 -4.65
C PRO A 57 -0.79 -3.66 -3.78
N LEU A 58 -1.39 -3.54 -2.60
CA LEU A 58 -1.61 -4.66 -1.69
C LEU A 58 -2.56 -5.67 -2.33
N THR A 59 -2.12 -6.93 -2.36
CA THR A 59 -2.87 -8.02 -2.99
C THR A 59 -3.89 -8.68 -2.06
N GLY A 60 -4.86 -9.37 -2.65
CA GLY A 60 -5.85 -10.14 -1.89
C GLY A 60 -6.88 -9.25 -1.20
N CYS A 61 -7.31 -8.18 -1.86
CA CYS A 61 -8.34 -7.26 -1.39
C CYS A 61 -9.46 -7.13 -2.42
N PRO A 62 -10.48 -8.02 -2.39
CA PRO A 62 -11.58 -7.98 -3.37
C PRO A 62 -12.25 -6.61 -3.51
N ARG A 63 -12.42 -5.88 -2.40
CA ARG A 63 -12.99 -4.54 -2.45
C ARG A 63 -12.14 -3.55 -3.24
N PHE A 64 -10.81 -3.68 -3.17
CA PHE A 64 -9.92 -2.84 -3.96
C PHE A 64 -10.01 -3.17 -5.46
N ASP A 65 -10.13 -4.46 -5.82
CA ASP A 65 -10.34 -4.89 -7.20
C ASP A 65 -11.68 -4.33 -7.76
N GLU A 66 -12.74 -4.29 -6.95
CA GLU A 66 -14.00 -3.63 -7.31
C GLU A 66 -13.82 -2.13 -7.55
N LEU A 67 -13.12 -1.43 -6.65
CA LEU A 67 -12.83 0.00 -6.79
C LEU A 67 -12.03 0.31 -8.06
N GLN A 68 -11.14 -0.58 -8.46
CA GLN A 68 -10.42 -0.46 -9.72
C GLN A 68 -11.36 -0.54 -10.92
N ASN A 69 -12.25 -1.53 -10.95
CA ASN A 69 -13.28 -1.64 -12.00
C ASN A 69 -14.22 -0.43 -12.03
N GLU A 70 -14.69 0.04 -10.86
CA GLU A 70 -15.51 1.25 -10.74
C GLU A 70 -14.77 2.47 -11.32
N THR A 71 -13.47 2.62 -11.02
CA THR A 71 -12.62 3.71 -11.52
C THR A 71 -12.52 3.70 -13.04
N GLN A 72 -12.31 2.55 -13.66
CA GLN A 72 -12.25 2.45 -15.13
C GLN A 72 -13.53 2.96 -15.80
N THR A 73 -14.68 2.84 -15.15
CA THR A 73 -15.98 3.31 -15.68
C THR A 73 -16.37 4.72 -15.24
N SER A 74 -15.60 5.34 -14.34
CA SER A 74 -15.94 6.63 -13.74
C SER A 74 -15.75 7.79 -14.74
N SER A 75 -16.55 8.84 -14.57
CA SER A 75 -16.47 10.03 -15.43
C SER A 75 -15.12 10.75 -15.29
N GLU A 76 -14.55 10.74 -14.09
CA GLU A 76 -13.25 11.35 -13.78
C GLU A 76 -12.11 10.67 -14.54
N PHE A 77 -12.14 9.35 -14.67
CA PHE A 77 -11.18 8.58 -15.46
C PHE A 77 -11.42 8.73 -16.96
N GLN A 78 -12.66 8.51 -17.40
CA GLN A 78 -13.02 8.57 -18.82
C GLN A 78 -12.66 9.93 -19.44
N THR A 79 -12.90 11.03 -18.73
CA THR A 79 -12.54 12.38 -19.19
C THR A 79 -11.04 12.57 -19.38
N ARG A 80 -10.19 11.89 -18.59
CA ARG A 80 -8.73 12.02 -18.65
C ARG A 80 -8.08 11.10 -19.68
N ILE A 81 -8.63 9.91 -19.89
CA ILE A 81 -8.09 8.94 -20.86
C ILE A 81 -8.59 9.21 -22.29
N GLN A 82 -9.78 9.81 -22.46
CA GLN A 82 -10.38 10.03 -23.79
C GLN A 82 -9.44 10.75 -24.78
N PRO A 83 -8.70 11.81 -24.39
CA PRO A 83 -7.76 12.49 -25.30
C PRO A 83 -6.62 11.61 -25.84
N TYR A 84 -6.36 10.46 -25.20
CA TYR A 84 -5.28 9.55 -25.56
C TYR A 84 -5.77 8.32 -26.35
N MET A 85 -7.07 8.19 -26.64
CA MET A 85 -7.60 6.97 -27.25
C MET A 85 -7.01 6.65 -28.62
N ASP A 86 -6.83 7.65 -29.48
CA ASP A 86 -6.19 7.47 -30.80
C ASP A 86 -4.70 7.12 -30.67
N PHE A 87 -4.05 7.70 -29.67
CA PHE A 87 -2.67 7.36 -29.33
C PHE A 87 -2.55 5.90 -28.86
N ILE A 88 -3.43 5.46 -27.96
CA ILE A 88 -3.48 4.08 -27.46
C ILE A 88 -3.71 3.08 -28.60
N GLN A 89 -4.57 3.41 -29.57
CA GLN A 89 -4.76 2.60 -30.78
C GLN A 89 -3.48 2.48 -31.61
N THR A 90 -2.76 3.59 -31.78
CA THR A 90 -1.46 3.59 -32.46
C THR A 90 -0.44 2.73 -31.70
N MET A 91 -0.43 2.80 -30.37
CA MET A 91 0.48 2.00 -29.55
C MET A 91 0.17 0.50 -29.62
N ALA A 92 -1.09 0.09 -29.71
CA ALA A 92 -1.44 -1.31 -29.93
C ALA A 92 -0.77 -1.87 -31.19
N VAL A 93 -0.79 -1.11 -32.29
CA VAL A 93 -0.13 -1.51 -33.56
C VAL A 93 1.39 -1.56 -33.41
N ASN A 94 1.99 -0.51 -32.81
CA ASN A 94 3.45 -0.40 -32.71
C ASN A 94 4.08 -1.42 -31.74
N THR A 95 3.35 -1.77 -30.68
CA THR A 95 3.83 -2.70 -29.63
C THR A 95 3.42 -4.15 -29.90
N GLY A 96 2.41 -4.37 -30.74
CA GLY A 96 1.79 -5.69 -30.93
C GLY A 96 0.90 -6.13 -29.77
N LEU A 97 0.59 -5.24 -28.82
CA LEU A 97 -0.28 -5.53 -27.69
C LEU A 97 -1.75 -5.34 -28.03
N GLU A 98 -2.62 -6.13 -27.39
CA GLU A 98 -4.06 -6.05 -27.58
C GLU A 98 -4.62 -4.69 -27.12
N LEU A 99 -5.38 -4.02 -28.00
CA LEU A 99 -5.96 -2.70 -27.72
C LEU A 99 -6.81 -2.69 -26.44
N ASN A 100 -7.57 -3.74 -26.19
CA ASN A 100 -8.42 -3.83 -25.00
C ASN A 100 -7.59 -3.87 -23.71
N ASN A 101 -6.39 -4.45 -23.75
CA ASN A 101 -5.49 -4.44 -22.60
C ASN A 101 -4.90 -3.04 -22.40
N LEU A 102 -4.49 -2.34 -23.46
CA LEU A 102 -3.90 -1.01 -23.33
C LEU A 102 -4.88 0.07 -22.82
N LYS A 103 -6.19 -0.15 -22.97
CA LYS A 103 -7.23 0.73 -22.39
C LYS A 103 -7.36 0.59 -20.87
N ILE A 104 -6.93 -0.54 -20.31
CA ILE A 104 -7.02 -0.86 -18.88
C ILE A 104 -5.68 -0.49 -18.24
N LEU A 105 -5.59 0.71 -17.67
CA LEU A 105 -4.29 1.26 -17.23
C LEU A 105 -3.69 0.57 -16.00
N ASP A 106 -4.49 -0.15 -15.20
CA ASP A 106 -4.04 -0.83 -13.98
C ASP A 106 -3.50 -2.26 -14.21
N ASN A 107 -3.52 -2.75 -15.45
CA ASN A 107 -2.83 -4.00 -15.81
C ASN A 107 -1.33 -3.80 -16.13
N PHE A 108 -0.85 -2.55 -16.05
CA PHE A 108 0.55 -2.13 -16.25
C PHE A 108 1.16 -2.41 -17.63
N GLN A 109 0.43 -2.87 -18.65
CA GLN A 109 1.05 -3.14 -19.96
C GLN A 109 1.60 -1.88 -20.63
N LEU A 110 0.81 -0.79 -20.63
CA LEU A 110 1.24 0.48 -21.19
C LEU A 110 2.36 1.10 -20.35
N TRP A 111 2.26 0.99 -19.02
CA TRP A 111 3.33 1.42 -18.10
C TRP A 111 4.63 0.69 -18.39
N ASN A 112 4.62 -0.65 -18.48
CA ASN A 112 5.82 -1.44 -18.72
C ASN A 112 6.46 -1.11 -20.08
N THR A 113 5.63 -0.79 -21.09
CA THR A 113 6.12 -0.31 -22.38
C THR A 113 6.87 1.01 -22.23
N TYR A 114 6.27 1.97 -21.52
CA TYR A 114 6.91 3.25 -21.19
C TYR A 114 8.22 3.05 -20.43
N ASP A 115 8.19 2.27 -19.35
CA ASP A 115 9.34 2.03 -18.46
C ASP A 115 10.50 1.36 -19.21
N THR A 116 10.20 0.42 -20.11
CA THR A 116 11.21 -0.22 -20.97
C THR A 116 11.89 0.81 -21.86
N LEU A 117 11.11 1.63 -22.59
CA LEU A 117 11.66 2.67 -23.47
C LEU A 117 12.45 3.72 -22.68
N TYR A 118 11.96 4.11 -21.51
CA TYR A 118 12.65 5.05 -20.63
C TYR A 118 14.00 4.48 -20.15
N CYS A 119 14.02 3.22 -19.71
CA CYS A 119 15.25 2.54 -19.31
C CYS A 119 16.25 2.42 -20.46
N GLU A 120 15.79 2.07 -21.66
CA GLU A 120 16.62 2.02 -22.86
C GLU A 120 17.21 3.39 -23.20
N ASP A 121 16.39 4.45 -23.18
CA ASP A 121 16.78 5.83 -23.48
C ASP A 121 17.88 6.33 -22.53
N ILE A 122 17.68 6.20 -21.21
CA ILE A 122 18.67 6.68 -20.22
C ILE A 122 19.99 5.90 -20.25
N HIS A 123 20.00 4.70 -20.84
CA HIS A 123 21.21 3.90 -21.07
C HIS A 123 21.75 4.03 -22.50
N ASN A 124 21.26 4.99 -23.29
CA ASN A 124 21.68 5.29 -24.66
C ASN A 124 21.50 4.10 -25.64
N TYR A 125 20.48 3.27 -25.44
CA TYR A 125 20.10 2.28 -26.43
C TYR A 125 19.39 2.94 -27.62
N THR A 126 19.45 2.29 -28.77
CA THR A 126 18.69 2.74 -29.95
C THR A 126 17.23 2.32 -29.79
N LEU A 127 16.34 3.30 -29.65
CA LEU A 127 14.91 3.06 -29.53
C LEU A 127 14.27 2.68 -30.89
N PRO A 128 13.12 2.01 -30.88
CA PRO A 128 12.32 1.81 -32.09
C PRO A 128 11.98 3.13 -32.78
N LEU A 129 11.91 3.15 -34.12
CA LEU A 129 11.68 4.37 -34.91
C LEU A 129 10.41 5.14 -34.52
N TRP A 130 9.39 4.44 -34.03
CA TRP A 130 8.13 5.05 -33.60
C TRP A 130 8.22 5.68 -32.20
N ALA A 131 9.20 5.31 -31.37
CA ALA A 131 9.39 5.79 -30.01
C ALA A 131 10.06 7.17 -29.98
N THR A 132 9.41 8.14 -30.63
CA THR A 132 9.85 9.53 -30.65
C THR A 132 9.68 10.17 -29.27
N LYS A 133 10.32 11.32 -29.04
CA LYS A 133 10.17 12.10 -27.81
C LYS A 133 8.71 12.44 -27.48
N ASP A 134 7.88 12.75 -28.49
CA ASP A 134 6.44 13.01 -28.28
C ASP A 134 5.69 11.75 -27.80
N VAL A 135 6.02 10.59 -28.37
CA VAL A 135 5.44 9.30 -27.96
C VAL A 135 5.82 8.98 -26.52
N ILE A 136 7.09 9.12 -26.16
CA ILE A 136 7.58 8.87 -24.78
C ILE A 136 6.89 9.82 -23.79
N ASN A 137 6.77 11.11 -24.12
CA ASN A 137 6.07 12.08 -23.25
C ASN A 137 4.59 11.71 -23.06
N LYS A 138 3.89 11.27 -24.10
CA LYS A 138 2.48 10.83 -24.00
C LYS A 138 2.34 9.55 -23.18
N MET A 139 3.27 8.62 -23.35
CA MET A 139 3.35 7.40 -22.54
C MET A 139 3.60 7.72 -21.06
N GLU A 140 4.50 8.65 -20.75
CA GLU A 140 4.74 9.14 -19.39
C GLU A 140 3.45 9.70 -18.78
N LYS A 141 2.69 10.52 -19.51
CA LYS A 141 1.39 11.06 -19.03
C LYS A 141 0.35 9.97 -18.77
N LEU A 142 0.36 8.90 -19.55
CA LEU A 142 -0.53 7.76 -19.32
C LEU A 142 -0.06 6.90 -18.13
N ALA A 143 1.25 6.80 -17.89
CA ALA A 143 1.79 6.14 -16.70
C ALA A 143 1.51 6.96 -15.42
N GLU A 144 1.65 8.29 -15.46
CA GLU A 144 1.21 9.20 -14.39
C GLU A 144 -0.30 9.03 -14.09
N LEU A 145 -1.14 8.97 -15.15
CA LEU A 145 -2.57 8.72 -15.01
C LEU A 145 -2.85 7.32 -14.45
N SER A 146 -2.09 6.29 -14.86
CA SER A 146 -2.19 4.94 -14.32
C SER A 146 -1.95 4.95 -12.80
N LEU A 147 -0.85 5.54 -12.33
CA LEU A 147 -0.54 5.65 -10.90
C LEU A 147 -1.62 6.39 -10.12
N LEU A 148 -2.07 7.54 -10.66
CA LEU A 148 -3.13 8.34 -10.05
C LEU A 148 -4.46 7.59 -9.98
N SER A 149 -4.82 6.86 -11.04
CA SER A 149 -6.05 6.07 -11.10
C SER A 149 -6.00 4.85 -10.18
N LEU A 150 -4.81 4.29 -9.93
CA LEU A 150 -4.62 3.12 -9.08
C LEU A 150 -4.95 3.43 -7.61
N PHE A 151 -4.49 4.55 -7.07
CA PHE A 151 -4.67 4.88 -5.65
C PHE A 151 -5.67 6.00 -5.37
N GLY A 152 -6.03 6.79 -6.37
CA GLY A 152 -6.90 7.94 -6.21
C GLY A 152 -7.92 8.05 -7.34
N LEU A 153 -8.16 9.30 -7.75
CA LEU A 153 -9.11 9.74 -8.78
C LEU A 153 -10.58 9.50 -8.46
N TYR A 154 -10.94 8.26 -8.11
CA TYR A 154 -12.29 7.83 -7.78
C TYR A 154 -12.25 7.14 -6.41
N LYS A 155 -13.12 7.59 -5.49
CA LYS A 155 -13.20 7.11 -4.09
C LYS A 155 -11.82 6.99 -3.42
N THR A 156 -10.99 8.02 -3.58
CA THR A 156 -9.60 8.06 -3.10
C THR A 156 -9.48 7.71 -1.61
N GLU A 157 -10.39 8.19 -0.76
CA GLU A 157 -10.34 7.88 0.68
C GLU A 157 -10.50 6.37 0.93
N GLU A 158 -11.49 5.73 0.31
CA GLU A 158 -11.72 4.28 0.44
C GLU A 158 -10.53 3.47 -0.08
N LYS A 159 -9.97 3.85 -1.25
CA LYS A 159 -8.75 3.24 -1.78
C LYS A 159 -7.56 3.42 -0.83
N SER A 160 -7.41 4.60 -0.25
CA SER A 160 -6.32 4.92 0.66
C SER A 160 -6.39 4.04 1.91
N ARG A 161 -7.58 3.82 2.48
CA ARG A 161 -7.80 2.89 3.61
C ARG A 161 -7.33 1.47 3.31
N LEU A 162 -7.50 1.02 2.08
CA LEU A 162 -7.13 -0.32 1.62
C LEU A 162 -5.68 -0.41 1.10
N GLN A 163 -4.99 0.72 0.93
CA GLN A 163 -3.66 0.83 0.32
C GLN A 163 -2.74 1.72 1.16
N GLY A 164 -2.40 2.93 0.69
CA GLY A 164 -1.37 3.79 1.29
C GLY A 164 -1.59 4.13 2.76
N GLY A 165 -2.85 4.12 3.22
CA GLY A 165 -3.23 4.27 4.62
C GLY A 165 -2.62 3.24 5.56
N VAL A 166 -2.31 2.04 5.07
CA VAL A 166 -1.59 1.01 5.84
C VAL A 166 -0.17 1.49 6.18
N LEU A 167 0.52 2.08 5.21
CA LEU A 167 1.86 2.64 5.43
C LEU A 167 1.81 3.94 6.25
N VAL A 168 0.81 4.81 6.02
CA VAL A 168 0.58 6.00 6.86
C VAL A 168 0.41 5.61 8.33
N ASN A 169 -0.39 4.58 8.61
CA ASN A 169 -0.59 4.08 9.97
C ASN A 169 0.71 3.54 10.58
N ALA A 170 1.49 2.78 9.82
CA ALA A 170 2.79 2.26 10.28
C ALA A 170 3.77 3.40 10.65
N ILE A 171 3.88 4.42 9.79
CA ILE A 171 4.72 5.61 10.02
C ILE A 171 4.23 6.37 11.25
N LEU A 172 2.92 6.68 11.33
CA LEU A 172 2.34 7.40 12.47
C LEU A 172 2.55 6.65 13.79
N ASN A 173 2.38 5.34 13.80
CA ASN A 173 2.60 4.52 14.99
C ASN A 173 4.07 4.48 15.39
N SER A 174 5.01 4.48 14.45
CA SER A 174 6.44 4.60 14.78
C SER A 174 6.75 5.96 15.40
N ILE A 175 6.24 7.05 14.81
CA ILE A 175 6.42 8.41 15.32
C ILE A 175 5.83 8.56 16.73
N LYS A 176 4.60 8.08 16.95
CA LYS A 176 3.96 8.09 18.28
C LYS A 176 4.74 7.29 19.31
N GLN A 177 5.37 6.17 18.91
CA GLN A 177 6.25 5.41 19.80
C GLN A 177 7.53 6.18 20.12
N ALA A 178 8.13 6.87 19.14
CA ALA A 178 9.31 7.71 19.35
C ALA A 178 9.03 8.90 20.28
N ALA A 179 7.83 9.49 20.21
CA ALA A 179 7.39 10.57 21.09
C ALA A 179 7.13 10.11 22.54
N ASN A 180 6.64 8.87 22.74
CA ASN A 180 6.22 8.38 24.06
C ASN A 180 7.25 7.46 24.75
N SER A 181 8.31 7.06 24.06
CA SER A 181 9.26 6.06 24.56
C SER A 181 10.64 6.67 24.80
N SER A 182 11.28 6.25 25.89
CA SER A 182 12.72 6.44 26.11
C SER A 182 13.58 5.54 25.20
N LYS A 183 12.99 4.66 24.38
CA LYS A 183 13.75 3.78 23.48
C LYS A 183 14.37 4.53 22.30
N GLN A 184 15.63 4.19 22.06
CA GLN A 184 16.63 4.87 21.23
C GLN A 184 16.44 4.80 19.70
N ARG A 185 15.28 4.42 19.15
CA ARG A 185 15.16 4.36 17.69
C ARG A 185 15.05 5.78 17.12
N LYS A 186 16.02 6.17 16.31
CA LYS A 186 16.17 7.51 15.73
C LYS A 186 15.71 7.60 14.28
N MET A 187 15.69 6.47 13.56
CA MET A 187 15.30 6.44 12.15
C MET A 187 14.85 5.04 11.76
N ASP A 188 13.74 4.99 11.03
CA ASP A 188 13.29 3.84 10.24
C ASP A 188 13.50 4.17 8.76
N VAL A 189 14.06 3.24 7.99
CA VAL A 189 14.24 3.37 6.54
C VAL A 189 13.48 2.25 5.84
N TYR A 190 12.61 2.63 4.91
CA TYR A 190 11.82 1.69 4.09
C TYR A 190 12.26 1.80 2.63
N SER A 191 12.95 0.77 2.13
CA SER A 191 13.39 0.72 0.73
C SER A 191 12.40 -0.09 -0.11
N ALA A 192 11.70 0.60 -1.01
CA ALA A 192 10.55 0.05 -1.72
C ALA A 192 10.46 0.60 -3.16
N HIS A 193 9.25 0.91 -3.64
CA HIS A 193 8.97 1.20 -5.04
C HIS A 193 8.36 2.60 -5.25
N ASP A 194 8.33 3.05 -6.49
CA ASP A 194 7.56 4.21 -6.95
C ASP A 194 6.07 4.09 -6.59
N THR A 195 5.47 2.90 -6.74
CA THR A 195 4.08 2.63 -6.32
C THR A 195 3.90 2.81 -4.80
N THR A 196 4.92 2.53 -4.00
CA THR A 196 4.91 2.76 -2.54
C THR A 196 4.83 4.26 -2.23
N LEU A 197 5.65 5.07 -2.92
CA LEU A 197 5.60 6.53 -2.77
C LEU A 197 4.27 7.09 -3.29
N GLY A 198 3.78 6.61 -4.43
CA GLY A 198 2.49 6.99 -4.99
C GLY A 198 1.34 6.71 -4.03
N ALA A 199 1.25 5.48 -3.52
CA ALA A 199 0.21 5.09 -2.55
C ALA A 199 0.25 5.97 -1.29
N LEU A 200 1.44 6.18 -0.73
CA LEU A 200 1.66 6.99 0.46
C LEU A 200 1.27 8.46 0.25
N GLN A 201 1.77 9.10 -0.81
CA GLN A 201 1.54 10.51 -1.08
C GLN A 201 0.10 10.79 -1.52
N ILE A 202 -0.54 9.86 -2.24
CA ILE A 202 -1.96 9.98 -2.62
C ILE A 202 -2.84 9.85 -1.39
N ALA A 203 -2.56 8.91 -0.48
CA ALA A 203 -3.29 8.78 0.78
C ALA A 203 -3.21 10.06 1.63
N LEU A 204 -2.02 10.66 1.72
CA LEU A 204 -1.80 11.92 2.43
C LEU A 204 -2.30 13.17 1.67
N ASN A 205 -2.79 13.01 0.43
CA ASN A 205 -3.19 14.09 -0.45
C ASN A 205 -2.08 15.15 -0.68
N ILE A 206 -0.85 14.68 -0.87
CA ILE A 206 0.36 15.49 -1.15
C ILE A 206 1.08 15.08 -2.45
N PHE A 207 0.50 14.16 -3.22
CA PHE A 207 1.07 13.69 -4.48
C PHE A 207 1.07 14.81 -5.54
N ASN A 208 2.20 14.98 -6.23
CA ASN A 208 2.38 16.07 -7.19
C ASN A 208 1.94 15.74 -8.63
N GLY A 209 1.39 14.54 -8.86
CA GLY A 209 0.92 14.10 -10.17
C GLY A 209 2.00 13.50 -11.08
N LYS A 210 3.26 13.41 -10.65
CA LYS A 210 4.38 12.89 -11.45
C LYS A 210 4.84 11.53 -10.93
N LEU A 211 5.38 10.71 -11.81
CA LEU A 211 6.03 9.46 -11.41
C LEU A 211 7.21 9.75 -10.46
N PRO A 212 7.33 9.04 -9.33
CA PRO A 212 8.50 9.14 -8.48
C PRO A 212 9.77 8.71 -9.24
N PRO A 213 10.80 9.58 -9.36
CA PRO A 213 12.03 9.20 -10.05
C PRO A 213 12.86 8.22 -9.21
N TYR A 214 13.88 7.60 -9.83
CA TYR A 214 14.83 6.75 -9.11
C TYR A 214 15.45 7.48 -7.92
N ALA A 215 15.61 6.74 -6.81
CA ALA A 215 16.11 7.24 -5.53
C ALA A 215 15.30 8.40 -4.91
N ALA A 216 14.07 8.64 -5.38
CA ALA A 216 13.16 9.56 -4.70
C ALA A 216 12.90 9.11 -3.26
N CYS A 217 12.81 10.07 -2.34
CA CYS A 217 12.69 9.79 -0.91
C CYS A 217 11.66 10.72 -0.26
N GLN A 218 10.71 10.13 0.46
CA GLN A 218 9.76 10.83 1.31
C GLN A 218 10.25 10.77 2.76
N PHE A 219 10.48 11.93 3.36
CA PHE A 219 10.87 12.09 4.76
C PHE A 219 9.66 12.43 5.62
N PHE A 220 9.69 11.92 6.85
CA PHE A 220 8.85 12.35 7.98
C PHE A 220 9.79 12.57 9.16
N GLU A 221 9.85 13.80 9.63
CA GLU A 221 10.77 14.20 10.70
C GLU A 221 9.97 14.60 11.93
N LEU A 222 10.27 13.98 13.07
CA LEU A 222 9.65 14.31 14.35
C LEU A 222 10.51 15.32 15.09
N TYR A 223 9.96 16.49 15.36
CA TYR A 223 10.60 17.54 16.14
C TYR A 223 10.00 17.60 17.53
N GLN A 224 10.86 17.73 18.54
CA GLN A 224 10.45 18.07 19.90
C GLN A 224 10.50 19.59 20.05
N GLU A 225 9.34 20.21 20.17
CA GLU A 225 9.22 21.64 20.33
C GLU A 225 9.65 22.05 21.73
N SER A 226 10.54 23.04 21.81
CA SER A 226 10.87 23.65 23.10
C SER A 226 9.60 24.27 23.69
N SER A 227 9.31 23.98 24.96
CA SER A 227 8.33 24.74 25.71
C SER A 227 8.85 26.17 25.86
N GLY A 228 8.58 27.03 24.86
CA GLY A 228 8.71 28.47 25.04
C GLY A 228 7.99 28.88 26.33
N GLN A 229 8.45 29.96 26.96
CA GLN A 229 7.95 30.51 28.25
C GLN A 229 6.47 30.97 28.19
N VAL A 230 5.56 30.13 27.72
CA VAL A 230 4.14 30.33 27.87
C VAL A 230 3.81 29.84 29.27
N PHE A 231 3.90 30.77 30.22
CA PHE A 231 3.31 30.72 31.55
C PHE A 231 1.79 30.55 31.41
N SER A 232 1.33 29.38 30.99
CA SER A 232 -0.03 28.93 31.20
C SER A 232 0.01 28.03 32.44
N TYR A 233 -0.31 28.61 33.59
CA TYR A 233 -0.44 27.94 34.89
C TYR A 233 -1.50 26.82 34.91
N LEU A 234 -2.06 26.44 33.75
CA LEU A 234 -3.16 25.50 33.55
C LEU A 234 -2.83 24.33 32.62
N CYS A 235 -1.65 24.29 31.97
CA CYS A 235 -1.24 23.16 31.15
C CYS A 235 -0.06 22.44 31.81
N LYS A 236 -0.26 21.19 32.25
CA LYS A 236 0.84 20.28 32.60
C LYS A 236 1.91 20.34 31.51
N ASN A 237 3.18 20.30 31.91
CA ASN A 237 4.36 20.22 31.04
C ASN A 237 4.28 18.98 30.13
N TYR A 238 3.52 19.04 29.05
CA TYR A 238 3.55 18.04 27.99
C TYR A 238 4.59 18.47 26.97
N GLU A 239 5.55 17.59 26.69
CA GLU A 239 6.43 17.73 25.54
C GLU A 239 5.55 17.84 24.28
N ARG A 240 5.79 18.89 23.49
CA ARG A 240 5.03 19.12 22.25
C ARG A 240 5.86 18.60 21.10
N TYR A 241 5.20 17.91 20.18
CA TYR A 241 5.83 17.32 19.02
C TYR A 241 5.19 17.82 17.74
N SER A 242 6.00 18.00 16.72
CA SER A 242 5.55 18.35 15.37
C SER A 242 6.17 17.39 14.34
N ILE A 243 5.48 17.21 13.22
CA ILE A 243 5.93 16.43 12.07
C ILE A 243 6.17 17.38 10.91
N GLU A 244 7.36 17.33 10.33
CA GLU A 244 7.65 17.93 9.03
C GLU A 244 7.79 16.84 7.96
N MET A 245 7.32 17.14 6.74
CA MET A 245 7.39 16.24 5.61
C MET A 245 8.23 16.86 4.51
N HIS A 246 9.14 16.08 3.93
CA HIS A 246 9.95 16.53 2.80
C HIS A 246 9.96 15.47 1.70
N TYR A 247 10.05 15.91 0.45
CA TYR A 247 10.18 15.02 -0.69
C TYR A 247 11.40 15.38 -1.51
N ARG A 248 12.39 14.48 -1.55
CA ARG A 248 13.58 14.63 -2.37
C ARG A 248 13.41 13.80 -3.63
N ASN A 249 13.13 14.46 -4.74
CA ASN A 249 12.99 13.86 -6.07
C ASN A 249 13.88 14.53 -7.13
N ASP A 250 14.80 15.39 -6.70
CA ASP A 250 15.79 16.05 -7.54
C ASP A 250 17.09 16.16 -6.73
N SER A 251 18.19 15.63 -7.27
CA SER A 251 19.50 15.67 -6.60
C SER A 251 20.20 17.02 -6.69
N SER A 252 19.73 17.95 -7.55
CA SER A 252 20.36 19.25 -7.77
C SER A 252 19.92 20.33 -6.78
N ARG A 253 19.06 20.00 -5.81
CA ARG A 253 18.46 20.95 -4.87
C ARG A 253 18.09 20.29 -3.55
N ASP A 254 17.69 21.12 -2.59
CA ASP A 254 17.16 20.66 -1.31
C ASP A 254 15.78 19.99 -1.46
N PRO A 255 15.43 19.08 -0.53
CA PRO A 255 14.12 18.43 -0.52
C PRO A 255 12.96 19.45 -0.49
N TYR A 256 11.90 19.17 -1.25
CA TYR A 256 10.69 19.99 -1.26
C TYR A 256 9.93 19.81 0.06
N VAL A 257 9.62 20.91 0.75
CA VAL A 257 8.76 20.87 1.93
C VAL A 257 7.33 20.56 1.50
N LEU A 258 6.70 19.57 2.13
CA LEU A 258 5.32 19.18 1.90
C LEU A 258 4.46 19.50 3.12
N THR A 259 3.25 20.01 2.87
CA THR A 259 2.30 20.36 3.93
C THR A 259 1.08 19.46 3.82
N LEU A 260 0.73 18.79 4.93
CA LEU A 260 -0.50 18.02 4.99
C LEU A 260 -1.69 18.97 4.87
N PRO A 261 -2.66 18.73 3.96
CA PRO A 261 -3.82 19.61 3.81
C PRO A 261 -4.57 19.80 5.13
N GLY A 262 -4.83 21.06 5.49
CA GLY A 262 -5.44 21.41 6.79
C GLY A 262 -4.46 21.53 7.96
N CYS A 263 -3.14 21.49 7.71
CA CYS A 263 -2.08 21.71 8.70
C CYS A 263 -1.04 22.75 8.24
N THR A 264 -0.07 23.03 9.11
CA THR A 264 1.17 23.79 8.83
C THR A 264 2.29 22.85 8.40
N SER A 265 3.39 23.41 7.85
CA SER A 265 4.57 22.60 7.46
C SER A 265 5.19 21.87 8.65
N SER A 266 5.23 22.52 9.81
CA SER A 266 5.45 21.92 11.13
C SER A 266 4.09 21.56 11.74
N CYS A 267 3.60 20.36 11.45
CA CYS A 267 2.25 19.95 11.82
C CYS A 267 2.23 19.33 13.22
N PRO A 268 1.46 19.85 14.20
CA PRO A 268 1.39 19.24 15.54
C PRO A 268 1.01 17.76 15.46
N LEU A 269 1.69 16.89 16.19
CA LEU A 269 1.54 15.43 16.10
C LEU A 269 0.08 14.97 16.26
N GLU A 270 -0.65 15.56 17.21
CA GLU A 270 -2.06 15.25 17.47
C GLU A 270 -2.94 15.68 16.29
N LYS A 271 -2.65 16.84 15.70
CA LYS A 271 -3.39 17.33 14.54
C LYS A 271 -3.10 16.51 13.29
N PHE A 272 -1.84 16.11 13.09
CA PHE A 272 -1.47 15.19 12.03
C PHE A 272 -2.25 13.88 12.16
N ALA A 273 -2.27 13.29 13.37
CA ALA A 273 -2.99 12.05 13.64
C ALA A 273 -4.50 12.16 13.38
N GLU A 274 -5.13 13.29 13.73
CA GLU A 274 -6.54 13.59 13.44
C GLU A 274 -6.78 13.63 11.92
N LEU A 275 -5.98 14.42 11.20
CA LEU A 275 -6.13 14.62 9.76
C LEU A 275 -5.91 13.35 8.95
N VAL A 276 -5.01 12.47 9.39
CA VAL A 276 -4.79 11.19 8.71
C VAL A 276 -5.73 10.07 9.12
N SER A 277 -6.54 10.25 10.17
CA SER A 277 -7.43 9.19 10.65
C SER A 277 -8.42 8.63 9.61
N PRO A 278 -9.02 9.43 8.68
CA PRO A 278 -10.00 8.89 7.72
C PRO A 278 -9.38 7.89 6.73
N MET A 279 -8.09 8.03 6.42
CA MET A 279 -7.38 7.14 5.50
C MET A 279 -6.82 5.89 6.18
N ILE A 280 -6.95 5.72 7.50
CA ILE A 280 -6.41 4.57 8.25
C ILE A 280 -7.53 3.56 8.52
N THR A 281 -7.27 2.29 8.18
CA THR A 281 -8.13 1.16 8.52
C THR A 281 -7.78 0.56 9.89
N GLU A 282 -8.81 0.20 10.67
CA GLU A 282 -8.65 -0.56 11.91
C GLU A 282 -8.54 -2.07 11.63
N ASN A 283 -9.25 -2.55 10.59
CA ASN A 283 -9.28 -3.95 10.21
C ASN A 283 -9.33 -4.09 8.68
N TRP A 284 -8.14 -4.08 8.09
CA TRP A 284 -7.94 -4.18 6.65
C TRP A 284 -8.63 -5.40 6.04
N SER A 285 -8.54 -6.57 6.70
CA SER A 285 -9.13 -7.82 6.18
C SER A 285 -10.66 -7.73 6.08
N LYS A 286 -11.31 -7.10 7.07
CA LYS A 286 -12.76 -6.89 7.07
C LYS A 286 -13.17 -5.88 6.00
N GLU A 287 -12.47 -4.76 5.87
CA GLU A 287 -12.78 -3.73 4.86
C GLU A 287 -12.52 -4.21 3.43
N CYS A 288 -11.55 -5.10 3.23
CA CYS A 288 -11.34 -5.78 1.95
C CYS A 288 -12.45 -6.77 1.57
N GLY A 289 -13.41 -7.02 2.45
CA GLY A 289 -14.51 -7.96 2.18
C GLY A 289 -14.12 -9.43 2.29
N LYS A 290 -13.01 -9.78 2.95
CA LYS A 290 -12.74 -11.18 3.28
C LYS A 290 -13.78 -11.62 4.31
N LYS A 291 -14.71 -12.48 3.89
CA LYS A 291 -15.66 -13.11 4.80
C LYS A 291 -14.89 -13.83 5.91
N ASP A 292 -15.36 -13.66 7.14
CA ASP A 292 -14.87 -14.38 8.30
C ASP A 292 -15.19 -15.87 8.08
N LYS A 293 -14.25 -16.63 7.48
CA LYS A 293 -14.42 -18.06 7.17
C LYS A 293 -14.88 -18.84 8.40
N MET A 294 -14.48 -18.39 9.59
CA MET A 294 -14.88 -18.98 10.86
C MET A 294 -16.39 -18.85 11.10
N LYS A 295 -17.00 -17.70 10.81
CA LYS A 295 -18.44 -17.46 10.98
C LYS A 295 -19.26 -18.31 10.01
N ASP A 296 -18.80 -18.46 8.78
CA ASP A 296 -19.43 -19.32 7.79
C ASP A 296 -19.36 -20.82 8.19
N ILE A 297 -18.24 -21.25 8.80
CA ILE A 297 -18.09 -22.60 9.35
C ILE A 297 -19.07 -22.83 10.53
N PHE A 298 -19.21 -21.86 11.44
CA PHE A 298 -20.16 -21.97 12.55
C PHE A 298 -21.61 -22.05 12.08
N ILE A 299 -22.00 -21.21 11.10
CA ILE A 299 -23.35 -21.28 10.49
C ILE A 299 -23.56 -22.65 9.81
N GLY A 300 -22.56 -23.14 9.08
CA GLY A 300 -22.63 -24.48 8.46
C GLY A 300 -22.80 -25.60 9.48
N PHE A 301 -22.12 -25.50 10.63
CA PHE A 301 -22.25 -26.45 11.73
C PHE A 301 -23.63 -26.39 12.38
N ASP A 302 -24.15 -25.19 12.67
CA ASP A 302 -25.48 -25.00 13.25
C ASP A 302 -26.60 -25.54 12.34
N VAL A 303 -26.49 -25.31 11.02
CA VAL A 303 -27.43 -25.87 10.04
C VAL A 303 -27.36 -27.39 10.00
N ALA A 304 -26.16 -27.99 10.04
CA ALA A 304 -25.99 -29.44 10.05
C ALA A 304 -26.60 -30.08 11.32
N VAL A 305 -26.39 -29.48 12.49
CA VAL A 305 -26.99 -29.93 13.76
C VAL A 305 -28.52 -29.82 13.71
N GLY A 306 -29.05 -28.72 13.18
CA GLY A 306 -30.49 -28.53 13.01
C GLY A 306 -31.12 -29.59 12.09
N LEU A 307 -30.49 -29.91 10.96
CA LEU A 307 -30.96 -30.94 10.03
C LEU A 307 -30.92 -32.35 10.67
N LEU A 308 -29.87 -32.66 11.43
CA LEU A 308 -29.76 -33.93 12.16
C LEU A 308 -30.86 -34.05 13.22
N PHE A 309 -31.19 -32.97 13.93
CA PHE A 309 -32.27 -32.97 14.92
C PHE A 309 -33.63 -33.23 14.27
N ILE A 310 -33.93 -32.55 13.15
CA ILE A 310 -35.17 -32.77 12.38
C ILE A 310 -35.25 -34.21 11.88
N PHE A 311 -34.16 -34.75 11.33
CA PHE A 311 -34.11 -36.14 10.86
C PHE A 311 -34.41 -37.13 11.99
N ASN A 312 -33.83 -36.94 13.18
CA ASN A 312 -34.10 -37.78 14.33
C ASN A 312 -35.56 -37.69 14.80
N LEU A 313 -36.16 -36.49 14.79
CA LEU A 313 -37.58 -36.32 15.10
C LEU A 313 -38.49 -37.05 14.10
N VAL A 314 -38.18 -36.97 12.81
CA VAL A 314 -38.91 -37.68 11.76
C VAL A 314 -38.76 -39.19 11.94
N LEU A 315 -37.55 -39.68 12.24
CA LEU A 315 -37.31 -41.10 12.50
C LEU A 315 -38.09 -41.59 13.72
N LEU A 316 -38.09 -40.83 14.82
CA LEU A 316 -38.87 -41.12 16.02
C LEU A 316 -40.38 -41.14 15.73
N TYR A 317 -40.87 -40.17 14.95
CA TYR A 317 -42.27 -40.12 14.52
C TYR A 317 -42.65 -41.36 13.70
N LEU A 318 -41.82 -41.74 12.73
CA LEU A 318 -42.02 -42.94 11.90
C LEU A 318 -41.96 -44.21 12.74
N LEU A 319 -41.01 -44.33 13.67
CA LEU A 319 -40.92 -45.47 14.60
C LEU A 319 -42.13 -45.55 15.53
N TYR A 320 -42.64 -44.42 16.01
CA TYR A 320 -43.84 -44.38 16.86
C TYR A 320 -45.09 -44.83 16.10
N HIS A 321 -45.30 -44.31 14.88
CA HIS A 321 -46.49 -44.62 14.08
C HIS A 321 -46.44 -46.00 13.41
N TYR A 322 -45.31 -46.37 12.82
CA TYR A 322 -45.18 -47.62 12.06
C TYR A 322 -44.61 -48.78 12.88
N GLY A 323 -43.85 -48.51 13.95
CA GLY A 323 -43.33 -49.55 14.84
C GLY A 323 -44.42 -50.27 15.63
N ARG A 324 -45.56 -49.60 15.91
CA ARG A 324 -46.74 -50.23 16.54
C ARG A 324 -47.48 -51.19 15.60
N CYS A 325 -47.40 -51.02 14.29
CA CYS A 325 -48.02 -51.95 13.32
C CYS A 325 -47.31 -53.30 13.24
N ARG A 326 -46.06 -53.42 13.71
CA ARG A 326 -45.28 -54.67 13.63
C ARG A 326 -45.47 -55.61 14.85
N ARG A 327 -46.19 -55.19 15.89
CA ARG A 327 -46.49 -56.03 17.07
C ARG A 327 -47.86 -56.71 17.06
N ARG A 328 -48.63 -56.58 15.98
CA ARG A 328 -49.94 -57.22 15.84
C ARG A 328 -49.99 -58.03 14.54
N ASN A 329 -49.27 -59.17 14.54
CA ASN A 329 -49.60 -60.39 13.79
C ASN A 329 -48.39 -61.35 13.81
N SER A 330 -48.39 -62.23 14.81
CA SER A 330 -47.73 -63.54 14.76
C SER A 330 -48.27 -64.42 15.90
N TYR A 331 -49.37 -65.13 15.58
CA TYR A 331 -49.77 -66.47 16.05
C TYR A 331 -49.85 -66.78 17.57
N GLN A 332 -51.09 -66.84 18.08
CA GLN A 332 -51.55 -67.88 19.00
C GLN A 332 -52.45 -68.83 18.20
N ASP A 333 -51.98 -70.07 17.99
CA ASP A 333 -52.82 -71.24 17.70
C ASP A 333 -53.24 -71.86 19.04
N ILE A 334 -54.55 -71.93 19.30
CA ILE A 334 -55.32 -73.12 19.75
C ILE A 334 -56.71 -72.99 19.16
#